data_AF-A0A1G3Q5M7-F1
#
_entry.id   AF-A0A1G3Q5M7-F1
#
_cell.length_a   1.000
_cell.length_b   1.000
_cell.length_c   1.000
_cell.angle_alpha   90.00
_cell.angle_beta   90.00
_cell.angle_gamma   90.00
#
_symmetry.space_group_name_H-M   'P 1'
#
loop_
_entity.id
_entity.type
_entity.pdbx_description
1 polymer ?
#
loop_
_entity_poly.entity_id
_entity_poly.type
_entity_poly.pdbx_seq_one_letter_code
_entity_poly.pdbx_strand_id
1 'polypeptide(L)'
;MSLQSQIRLYIILSIVIYIAYAVAIFFMNIYYNSPVNTLAQSSQFMDRLYIFSIIISLLALAFGIYILLFTYTRGLNKYRDIARRLQIMAVKSSFDLSILDFPTEDEFGSLGNDLNRIVTRLKIYDNLKIQKIRTEHEKFRLLADRSDYPVLVIAIEDGEKVVKFYNEEFSRVFVEKPETSLVNIVLSKIWIYGEDRTKPPSEEDTADMNKFIDDDFEHAIDLVITTKAPADIKKDMVTLSGDKTYRAYPIEILPISEEEHHVTEVLLIFKKAVK
;
A
#
# COMPACT_ATOMS: atom_id res chain seq x y z
N MET A 1 6.55 17.65 -33.55
CA MET A 1 5.13 18.06 -33.70
C MET A 1 4.32 17.19 -32.75
N SER A 2 3.59 17.77 -31.78
CA SER A 2 2.87 16.97 -30.78
C SER A 2 1.83 16.06 -31.44
N LEU A 3 1.54 14.88 -30.88
CA LEU A 3 0.50 13.98 -31.41
C LEU A 3 -0.85 14.71 -31.51
N GLN A 4 -1.16 15.60 -30.57
CA GLN A 4 -2.34 16.45 -30.63
C GLN A 4 -2.33 17.38 -31.87
N SER A 5 -1.18 17.94 -32.24
CA SER A 5 -1.03 18.75 -33.46
C SER A 5 -1.17 17.90 -34.72
N GLN A 6 -0.67 16.66 -34.69
CA GLN A 6 -0.84 15.70 -35.80
C GLN A 6 -2.32 15.33 -35.95
N ILE A 7 -3.01 14.96 -34.86
CA ILE A 7 -4.45 14.66 -34.86
C ILE A 7 -5.26 15.85 -35.37
N ARG A 8 -4.97 17.07 -34.91
CA ARG A 8 -5.64 18.29 -35.39
C ARG A 8 -5.44 18.49 -36.89
N LEU A 9 -4.20 18.31 -37.37
CA LEU A 9 -3.89 18.39 -38.80
C LEU A 9 -4.63 17.30 -39.61
N TYR A 10 -4.73 16.08 -39.09
CA TYR A 10 -5.49 15.00 -39.70
C TYR A 10 -7.00 15.29 -39.76
N ILE A 11 -7.59 15.84 -38.68
CA ILE A 11 -8.99 16.25 -38.66
C ILE A 11 -9.24 17.34 -39.70
N ILE A 12 -8.39 18.36 -39.75
CA ILE A 12 -8.50 19.44 -40.75
C ILE A 12 -8.41 18.87 -42.17
N LEU A 13 -7.44 17.98 -42.43
CA LEU A 13 -7.28 17.36 -43.75
C LEU A 13 -8.49 16.50 -44.13
N SER A 14 -9.05 15.75 -43.17
CA SER A 14 -10.27 14.95 -43.37
C SER A 14 -11.46 15.83 -43.72
N ILE A 15 -11.67 16.94 -43.00
CA ILE A 15 -12.74 17.92 -43.29
C ILE A 15 -12.61 18.47 -44.71
N VAL A 16 -11.39 18.83 -45.13
CA VAL A 16 -11.15 19.35 -46.50
C VAL A 16 -11.51 18.30 -47.56
N ILE A 17 -11.13 17.04 -47.36
CA ILE A 17 -11.48 15.94 -48.28
C ILE A 17 -13.00 15.75 -48.36
N TYR A 18 -13.70 15.75 -47.22
CA TYR A 18 -15.16 15.63 -47.19
C TYR A 18 -15.88 16.79 -47.85
N ILE A 19 -15.41 18.03 -47.67
CA ILE A 19 -15.97 19.21 -48.35
C ILE A 19 -15.78 19.09 -49.86
N ALA A 20 -14.57 18.72 -50.32
CA ALA A 20 -14.31 18.51 -51.74
C ALA A 20 -15.22 17.44 -52.35
N TYR A 21 -15.45 16.34 -51.62
CA TYR A 21 -16.37 15.28 -52.03
C TYR A 21 -17.83 15.76 -52.10
N ALA A 22 -18.31 16.49 -51.09
CA ALA A 22 -19.67 17.03 -51.07
C ALA A 22 -19.92 18.01 -52.23
N VAL A 23 -18.93 18.87 -52.54
CA VAL A 23 -18.98 19.78 -53.69
C VAL A 23 -19.06 19.00 -55.00
N ALA A 24 -18.28 17.93 -55.16
CA ALA A 24 -18.32 17.08 -56.35
C ALA A 24 -19.69 16.42 -56.56
N ILE A 25 -20.31 15.88 -55.49
CA ILE A 25 -21.67 15.32 -55.55
C ILE A 25 -22.69 16.40 -55.89
N PHE A 26 -22.59 17.57 -55.29
CA PHE A 26 -23.50 18.68 -55.54
C PHE A 26 -23.51 19.09 -57.01
N PHE A 27 -22.33 19.23 -57.63
CA PHE A 27 -22.22 19.51 -59.07
C PHE A 27 -22.77 18.39 -59.93
N MET A 28 -22.55 17.11 -59.56
CA MET A 28 -23.19 15.99 -60.27
C MET A 28 -24.72 16.06 -60.18
N ASN A 29 -25.28 16.36 -59.01
CA ASN A 29 -26.72 16.41 -58.80
C ASN A 29 -27.38 17.53 -59.61
N ILE A 30 -26.81 18.75 -59.57
CA ILE A 30 -27.27 19.88 -60.39
C ILE A 30 -27.30 19.48 -61.86
N TYR A 31 -26.24 18.82 -62.32
CA TYR A 31 -26.14 18.40 -63.71
C TYR A 31 -27.21 17.36 -64.08
N TYR A 32 -27.35 16.28 -63.29
CA TYR A 32 -28.31 15.20 -63.58
C TYR A 32 -29.76 15.65 -63.55
N ASN A 33 -30.09 16.63 -62.72
CA ASN A 33 -31.45 17.15 -62.56
C ASN A 33 -31.74 18.41 -63.39
N SER A 34 -30.78 18.90 -64.18
CA SER A 34 -30.99 20.06 -65.04
C SER A 34 -31.87 19.68 -66.24
N PRO A 35 -33.00 20.37 -66.48
CA PRO A 35 -33.96 20.02 -67.54
C PRO A 35 -33.50 20.32 -68.97
N VAL A 36 -32.21 20.59 -69.21
CA VAL A 36 -31.71 21.09 -70.49
C VAL A 36 -30.92 20.01 -71.25
N ASN A 37 -31.62 19.35 -72.19
CA ASN A 37 -31.11 18.34 -73.13
C ASN A 37 -30.08 18.87 -74.17
N THR A 38 -29.35 19.97 -73.94
CA THR A 38 -28.39 20.54 -74.92
C THR A 38 -26.94 20.26 -74.58
N LEU A 39 -26.63 19.06 -74.10
CA LEU A 39 -25.28 18.68 -73.66
C LEU A 39 -24.86 17.29 -74.16
N ALA A 40 -25.28 16.90 -75.36
CA ALA A 40 -24.76 15.71 -76.05
C ALA A 40 -23.22 15.76 -76.28
N GLN A 41 -22.59 16.93 -76.16
CA GLN A 41 -21.12 17.10 -76.14
C GLN A 41 -20.47 16.96 -74.75
N SER A 42 -21.23 16.69 -73.69
CA SER A 42 -20.72 16.66 -72.31
C SER A 42 -20.58 15.26 -71.69
N SER A 43 -20.95 14.20 -72.42
CA SER A 43 -20.83 12.82 -71.92
C SER A 43 -19.41 12.51 -71.43
N GLN A 44 -18.40 12.96 -72.18
CA GLN A 44 -16.99 12.83 -71.79
C GLN A 44 -16.62 13.60 -70.50
N PHE A 45 -17.27 14.75 -70.25
CA PHE A 45 -17.05 15.51 -69.02
C PHE A 45 -17.68 14.79 -67.81
N MET A 46 -18.85 14.18 -68.02
CA MET A 46 -19.53 13.39 -66.98
C MET A 46 -18.78 12.11 -66.62
N ASP A 47 -18.26 11.39 -67.62
CA ASP A 47 -17.43 10.20 -67.37
C ASP A 47 -16.19 10.57 -66.54
N ARG A 48 -15.56 11.71 -66.84
CA ARG A 48 -14.41 12.22 -66.07
C ARG A 48 -14.79 12.62 -64.64
N LEU A 49 -15.92 13.30 -64.43
CA LEU A 49 -16.42 13.63 -63.10
C LEU A 49 -16.78 12.39 -62.27
N TYR A 50 -17.37 11.38 -62.91
CA TYR A 50 -17.73 10.12 -62.26
C TYR A 50 -16.47 9.35 -61.83
N ILE A 51 -15.49 9.21 -62.72
CA ILE A 51 -14.18 8.62 -62.41
C ILE A 51 -13.49 9.40 -61.29
N PHE A 52 -13.50 10.73 -61.34
CA PHE A 52 -12.92 11.58 -60.31
C PHE A 52 -13.59 11.38 -58.95
N SER A 53 -14.92 11.28 -58.91
CA SER A 53 -15.66 11.01 -57.67
C SER A 53 -15.33 9.62 -57.09
N ILE A 54 -15.19 8.59 -57.93
CA ILE A 54 -14.78 7.26 -57.48
C ILE A 54 -13.38 7.32 -56.86
N ILE A 55 -12.44 7.99 -57.51
CA ILE A 55 -11.07 8.15 -57.02
C ILE A 55 -11.06 8.88 -55.66
N ILE A 56 -11.81 9.97 -55.52
CA ILE A 56 -11.92 10.70 -54.24
C ILE A 56 -12.55 9.82 -53.16
N SER A 57 -13.63 9.09 -53.46
CA SER A 57 -14.26 8.19 -52.49
C SER A 57 -13.29 7.12 -51.99
N LEU A 58 -12.51 6.53 -52.90
CA LEU A 58 -11.54 5.49 -52.57
C LEU A 58 -10.39 6.05 -51.73
N LEU A 59 -9.92 7.26 -52.06
CA LEU A 59 -8.91 7.97 -51.28
C LEU A 59 -9.41 8.33 -49.88
N ALA A 60 -10.65 8.82 -49.76
CA ALA A 60 -11.28 9.15 -48.50
C ALA A 60 -11.45 7.92 -47.60
N LEU A 61 -11.85 6.78 -48.19
CA LEU A 61 -11.99 5.50 -47.48
C LEU A 61 -10.62 4.99 -47.00
N ALA A 62 -9.61 4.98 -47.86
CA ALA A 62 -8.25 4.57 -47.50
C ALA A 62 -7.67 5.45 -46.37
N PHE A 63 -7.89 6.77 -46.44
CA PHE A 63 -7.47 7.70 -45.42
C PHE A 63 -8.22 7.52 -44.10
N GLY A 64 -9.54 7.26 -44.16
CA GLY A 64 -10.34 6.93 -42.98
C GLY A 64 -9.85 5.67 -42.26
N ILE A 65 -9.58 4.59 -43.02
CA ILE A 65 -9.00 3.35 -42.47
C ILE A 65 -7.63 3.61 -41.84
N TYR A 66 -6.78 4.39 -42.51
CA TYR A 66 -5.46 4.76 -41.99
C TYR A 66 -5.54 5.48 -40.65
N ILE A 67 -6.43 6.48 -40.52
CA ILE A 67 -6.63 7.22 -39.25
C ILE A 67 -7.13 6.28 -38.16
N LEU A 68 -8.07 5.38 -38.47
CA LEU A 68 -8.63 4.44 -37.52
C LEU A 68 -7.54 3.49 -36.98
N LEU A 69 -6.72 2.93 -37.87
CA LEU A 69 -5.59 2.08 -37.48
C LEU A 69 -4.53 2.84 -36.68
N PHE A 70 -4.20 4.07 -37.08
CA PHE A 70 -3.23 4.91 -36.37
C PHE A 70 -3.70 5.24 -34.94
N THR A 71 -4.98 5.62 -34.80
CA THR A 71 -5.59 5.95 -33.51
C THR A 71 -5.66 4.72 -32.60
N TYR A 72 -6.05 3.56 -33.16
CA TYR A 72 -6.14 2.31 -32.43
C TYR A 72 -4.77 1.82 -31.93
N THR A 73 -3.74 1.88 -32.78
CA THR A 73 -2.41 1.34 -32.46
C THR A 73 -1.60 2.21 -31.49
N ARG A 74 -1.70 3.55 -31.56
CA ARG A 74 -0.94 4.44 -30.67
C ARG A 74 -1.71 4.83 -29.41
N GLY A 75 -3.00 5.14 -29.51
CA GLY A 75 -3.79 5.65 -28.39
C GLY A 75 -4.03 4.60 -27.29
N LEU A 76 -4.46 3.39 -27.66
CA LEU A 76 -4.87 2.37 -26.69
C LEU A 76 -3.71 1.63 -26.02
N ASN A 77 -2.56 1.51 -26.70
CA ASN A 77 -1.42 0.78 -26.16
C ASN A 77 -0.84 1.43 -24.89
N LYS A 78 -0.86 2.76 -24.79
CA LYS A 78 -0.40 3.46 -23.58
C LYS A 78 -1.37 3.27 -22.39
N TYR A 79 -2.70 3.31 -22.61
CA TYR A 79 -3.68 2.97 -21.56
C TYR A 79 -3.50 1.55 -21.04
N ARG A 80 -3.24 0.61 -21.95
CA ARG A 80 -2.99 -0.78 -21.58
C ARG A 80 -1.72 -0.92 -20.75
N ASP A 81 -0.69 -0.13 -21.01
CA ASP A 81 0.55 -0.12 -20.21
C ASP A 81 0.32 0.49 -18.82
N ILE A 82 -0.39 1.62 -18.73
CA ILE A 82 -0.76 2.24 -17.45
C ILE A 82 -1.62 1.30 -16.60
N ALA A 83 -2.67 0.73 -17.19
CA ALA A 83 -3.53 -0.23 -16.53
C ALA A 83 -2.75 -1.47 -16.05
N ARG A 84 -1.79 -1.95 -16.86
CA ARG A 84 -0.90 -3.05 -16.48
C ARG A 84 0.00 -2.68 -15.31
N ARG A 85 0.59 -1.48 -15.28
CA ARG A 85 1.42 -1.01 -14.15
C ARG A 85 0.61 -0.88 -12.86
N LEU A 86 -0.61 -0.35 -12.95
CA LEU A 86 -1.54 -0.29 -11.81
C LEU A 86 -1.94 -1.68 -11.31
N GLN A 87 -2.20 -2.62 -12.23
CA GLN A 87 -2.54 -3.99 -11.87
C GLN A 87 -1.37 -4.73 -11.21
N ILE A 88 -0.13 -4.52 -11.66
CA ILE A 88 1.07 -5.07 -11.00
C ILE A 88 1.22 -4.51 -9.59
N MET A 89 0.91 -3.24 -9.37
CA MET A 89 0.95 -2.62 -8.05
C MET A 89 -0.12 -3.18 -7.11
N ALA A 90 -1.34 -3.40 -7.61
CA ALA A 90 -2.42 -3.98 -6.79
C ALA A 90 -2.11 -5.41 -6.31
N VAL A 91 -1.25 -6.15 -7.02
CA VAL A 91 -0.86 -7.52 -6.67
C VAL A 91 0.39 -7.57 -5.77
N LYS A 92 1.26 -6.56 -5.82
CA LYS A 92 2.44 -6.50 -4.94
C LYS A 92 2.05 -6.00 -3.55
N SER A 93 2.45 -6.73 -2.51
CA SER A 93 2.25 -6.34 -1.10
C SER A 93 3.08 -5.11 -0.71
N SER A 94 4.17 -4.83 -1.43
CA SER A 94 4.95 -3.60 -1.26
C SER A 94 4.43 -2.50 -2.18
N PHE A 95 3.93 -1.42 -1.57
CA PHE A 95 3.39 -0.25 -2.27
C PHE A 95 4.53 0.62 -2.84
N ASP A 96 5.22 0.11 -3.86
CA ASP A 96 6.33 0.82 -4.49
C ASP A 96 5.83 1.81 -5.55
N LEU A 97 5.53 3.02 -5.08
CA LEU A 97 5.11 4.15 -5.89
C LEU A 97 6.22 4.70 -6.83
N SER A 98 7.44 4.15 -6.82
CA SER A 98 8.50 4.55 -7.78
C SER A 98 8.22 4.03 -9.19
N ILE A 99 7.40 2.99 -9.34
CA ILE A 99 7.09 2.34 -10.62
C ILE A 99 6.05 3.16 -11.43
N LEU A 100 5.34 4.06 -10.76
CA LEU A 100 4.32 4.96 -11.33
C LEU A 100 4.91 6.33 -11.72
N ASP A 101 6.04 6.35 -12.40
CA ASP A 101 6.51 7.58 -13.04
C ASP A 101 5.88 7.69 -14.43
N PHE A 102 5.03 8.70 -14.61
CA PHE A 102 4.39 8.99 -15.87
C PHE A 102 5.24 9.98 -16.67
N PRO A 103 5.44 9.77 -17.98
CA PRO A 103 6.16 10.73 -18.81
C PRO A 103 5.47 12.10 -18.73
N THR A 104 6.25 13.14 -18.44
CA THR A 104 5.80 14.54 -18.31
C THR A 104 5.30 15.14 -19.62
N GLU A 105 5.77 14.61 -20.76
CA GLU A 105 5.24 14.89 -22.09
C GLU A 105 4.38 13.71 -22.57
N ASP A 106 3.13 13.63 -22.13
CA ASP A 106 2.20 12.66 -22.69
C ASP A 106 1.24 13.29 -23.69
N GLU A 107 0.84 12.48 -24.65
CA GLU A 107 0.00 12.84 -25.80
C GLU A 107 -1.43 13.27 -25.38
N PHE A 108 -1.73 13.15 -24.09
CA PHE A 108 -2.99 13.45 -23.43
C PHE A 108 -2.95 14.73 -22.57
N GLY A 109 -1.92 15.58 -22.70
CA GLY A 109 -1.85 16.87 -22.00
C GLY A 109 -1.26 16.78 -20.59
N SER A 110 -1.95 17.32 -19.57
CA SER A 110 -1.45 17.41 -18.18
C SER A 110 -1.74 16.18 -17.31
N LEU A 111 -2.41 15.14 -17.83
CA LEU A 111 -2.88 14.01 -17.04
C LEU A 111 -1.73 13.24 -16.35
N GLY A 112 -0.60 13.06 -17.03
CA GLY A 112 0.60 12.46 -16.44
C GLY A 112 1.13 13.29 -15.26
N ASN A 113 1.10 14.62 -15.37
CA ASN A 113 1.51 15.52 -14.30
C ASN A 113 0.56 15.47 -13.09
N ASP A 114 -0.75 15.39 -13.34
CA ASP A 114 -1.75 15.27 -12.28
C ASP A 114 -1.63 13.93 -11.54
N LEU A 115 -1.38 12.84 -12.27
CA LEU A 115 -1.11 11.52 -11.69
C LEU A 115 0.20 11.52 -10.88
N ASN A 116 1.29 12.08 -11.43
CA ASN A 116 2.55 12.23 -10.71
C ASN A 116 2.39 13.05 -9.42
N ARG A 117 1.53 14.09 -9.43
CA ARG A 117 1.21 14.88 -8.24
C ARG A 117 0.49 14.06 -7.18
N ILE A 118 -0.46 13.21 -7.56
CA ILE A 118 -1.17 12.30 -6.64
C ILE A 118 -0.18 11.29 -6.04
N VAL A 119 0.64 10.66 -6.89
CA VAL A 119 1.68 9.71 -6.47
C VAL A 119 2.65 10.35 -5.47
N THR A 120 3.08 11.58 -5.75
CA THR A 120 3.99 12.34 -4.86
C THR A 120 3.34 12.62 -3.51
N ARG A 121 2.06 13.05 -3.50
CA ARG A 121 1.33 13.29 -2.25
C ARG A 121 1.16 12.02 -1.42
N LEU A 122 0.90 10.88 -2.07
CA LEU A 122 0.82 9.58 -1.40
C LEU A 122 2.17 9.20 -0.77
N LYS A 123 3.28 9.36 -1.49
CA LYS A 123 4.64 9.13 -0.94
C LYS A 123 4.92 10.00 0.28
N ILE A 124 4.58 11.30 0.20
CA ILE A 124 4.77 12.22 1.32
C ILE A 124 3.93 11.80 2.53
N TYR A 125 2.68 11.45 2.31
CA TYR A 125 1.79 10.98 3.38
C TYR A 125 2.34 9.72 4.07
N ASP A 126 2.79 8.74 3.29
CA ASP A 126 3.34 7.50 3.83
C ASP A 126 4.61 7.75 4.65
N ASN A 127 5.52 8.58 4.14
CA ASN A 127 6.72 9.00 4.88
C ASN A 127 6.37 9.70 6.20
N LEU A 128 5.39 10.62 6.19
CA LEU A 128 4.94 11.31 7.39
C LEU A 128 4.30 10.34 8.40
N LYS A 129 3.54 9.35 7.92
CA LYS A 129 2.95 8.30 8.76
C LYS A 129 4.04 7.48 9.46
N ILE A 130 5.05 7.01 8.71
CA ILE A 130 6.18 6.25 9.25
C ILE A 130 6.94 7.09 10.29
N GLN A 131 7.24 8.36 9.96
CA GLN A 131 7.91 9.27 10.89
C GLN A 131 7.10 9.50 12.17
N LYS A 132 5.77 9.66 12.05
CA LYS A 132 4.88 9.82 13.20
C LYS A 132 4.93 8.57 14.09
N ILE A 133 4.78 7.38 13.52
CA ILE A 133 4.85 6.11 14.27
C ILE A 133 6.18 5.99 15.01
N ARG A 134 7.30 6.26 14.33
CA ARG A 134 8.63 6.25 14.94
C ARG A 134 8.77 7.25 16.08
N THR A 135 8.26 8.47 15.89
CA THR A 135 8.32 9.53 16.90
C THR A 135 7.51 9.16 18.13
N GLU A 136 6.31 8.60 17.96
CA GLU A 136 5.49 8.14 19.08
C GLU A 136 6.14 6.97 19.82
N HIS A 137 6.75 6.03 19.10
CA HIS A 137 7.50 4.93 19.70
C HIS A 137 8.71 5.42 20.51
N GLU A 138 9.47 6.39 19.99
CA GLU A 138 10.58 7.02 20.70
C GLU A 138 10.11 7.77 21.96
N LYS A 139 8.99 8.50 21.88
CA LYS A 139 8.38 9.14 23.07
C LYS A 139 7.97 8.13 24.12
N PHE A 140 7.27 7.06 23.71
CA PHE A 140 6.84 5.99 24.61
C PHE A 140 8.05 5.38 25.32
N ARG A 141 9.10 5.02 24.58
CA ARG A 141 10.35 4.50 25.13
C ARG A 141 10.96 5.44 26.15
N LEU A 142 11.11 6.73 25.82
CA LEU A 142 11.67 7.73 26.74
C LEU A 142 10.84 7.89 28.01
N LEU A 143 9.51 7.82 27.92
CA LEU A 143 8.62 7.87 29.08
C LEU A 143 8.73 6.61 29.94
N ALA A 144 8.77 5.44 29.30
CA ALA A 144 8.92 4.17 29.99
C ALA A 144 10.29 4.04 30.67
N ASP A 145 11.38 4.46 30.03
CA ASP A 145 12.73 4.43 30.60
C ASP A 145 12.92 5.45 31.74
N ARG A 146 12.13 6.54 31.76
CA ARG A 146 12.10 7.50 32.88
C ARG A 146 11.20 7.07 34.04
N SER A 147 10.41 6.02 33.87
CA SER A 147 9.57 5.48 34.94
C SER A 147 10.45 4.78 35.98
N ASP A 148 10.20 5.05 37.25
CA ASP A 148 10.84 4.33 38.37
C ASP A 148 10.33 2.88 38.51
N TYR A 149 9.36 2.49 37.68
CA TYR A 149 8.75 1.16 37.69
C TYR A 149 9.25 0.31 36.52
N PRO A 150 9.48 -1.01 36.73
CA PRO A 150 9.60 -1.95 35.62
C PRO A 150 8.37 -1.89 34.72
N VAL A 151 8.59 -1.86 33.41
CA VAL A 151 7.56 -1.84 32.38
C VAL A 151 7.86 -2.92 31.34
N LEU A 152 6.82 -3.67 30.96
CA LEU A 152 6.84 -4.69 29.91
C LEU A 152 5.63 -4.50 28.97
N VAL A 153 5.85 -4.60 27.67
CA VAL A 153 4.79 -4.56 26.64
C VAL A 153 4.76 -5.89 25.90
N ILE A 154 3.57 -6.45 25.79
CA ILE A 154 3.32 -7.73 25.16
C ILE A 154 2.31 -7.49 24.02
N ALA A 155 2.64 -7.94 22.81
CA ALA A 155 1.71 -7.99 21.69
C ALA A 155 1.12 -9.38 21.53
N ILE A 156 -0.04 -9.44 20.89
CA ILE A 156 -0.68 -10.71 20.50
C ILE A 156 -0.49 -10.87 19.00
N GLU A 157 0.43 -11.75 18.62
CA GLU A 157 0.75 -12.04 17.21
C GLU A 157 0.42 -13.50 16.93
N ASP A 158 -0.45 -13.76 15.96
CA ASP A 158 -0.87 -15.12 15.56
C ASP A 158 -1.39 -15.99 16.74
N GLY A 159 -1.96 -15.36 17.77
CA GLY A 159 -2.45 -16.01 18.98
C GLY A 159 -1.38 -16.28 20.03
N GLU A 160 -0.12 -15.93 19.77
CA GLU A 160 0.98 -16.00 20.74
C GLU A 160 1.21 -14.64 21.40
N LYS A 161 1.55 -14.68 22.70
CA LYS A 161 1.91 -13.49 23.50
C LYS A 161 3.41 -13.21 23.31
N VAL A 162 3.77 -12.17 22.60
CA VAL A 162 5.17 -11.84 22.23
C VAL A 162 5.62 -10.56 22.92
N VAL A 163 6.80 -10.59 23.54
CA VAL A 163 7.38 -9.39 24.17
C VAL A 163 7.82 -8.40 23.10
N LYS A 164 7.24 -7.20 23.08
CA LYS A 164 7.63 -6.12 22.14
C LYS A 164 8.62 -5.14 22.72
N PHE A 165 8.51 -4.86 24.02
CA PHE A 165 9.33 -3.86 24.67
C PHE A 165 9.42 -4.13 26.17
N TYR A 166 10.55 -3.77 26.78
CA TYR A 166 10.68 -3.62 28.22
C TYR A 166 11.65 -2.46 28.49
N ASN A 167 11.45 -1.73 29.59
CA ASN A 167 12.29 -0.59 29.94
C ASN A 167 13.59 -1.01 30.65
N GLU A 168 14.50 -0.06 30.83
CA GLU A 168 15.76 -0.28 31.55
C GLU A 168 15.55 -0.81 32.98
N GLU A 169 14.51 -0.32 33.66
CA GLU A 169 14.18 -0.75 35.03
C GLU A 169 13.80 -2.24 35.09
N PHE A 170 13.00 -2.70 34.13
CA PHE A 170 12.65 -4.12 34.02
C PHE A 170 13.87 -4.98 33.76
N SER A 171 14.77 -4.53 32.88
CA SER A 171 16.03 -5.21 32.62
C SER A 171 16.88 -5.32 33.89
N ARG A 172 16.99 -4.23 34.65
CA ARG A 172 17.75 -4.15 35.89
C ARG A 172 17.21 -5.07 36.98
N VAL A 173 15.89 -5.15 37.13
CA VAL A 173 15.25 -5.91 38.21
C VAL A 173 15.13 -7.40 37.89
N PHE A 174 14.71 -7.76 36.67
CA PHE A 174 14.30 -9.13 36.34
C PHE A 174 15.27 -9.88 35.42
N VAL A 175 16.02 -9.17 34.58
CA VAL A 175 16.93 -9.79 33.60
C VAL A 175 18.37 -9.88 34.14
N GLU A 176 18.83 -8.85 34.84
CA GLU A 176 20.19 -8.69 35.41
C GLU A 176 21.38 -8.83 34.42
N LYS A 177 21.15 -9.30 33.18
CA LYS A 177 22.17 -9.47 32.14
C LYS A 177 21.80 -8.77 30.81
N PRO A 178 22.67 -7.91 30.26
CA PRO A 178 22.39 -7.15 29.04
C PRO A 178 22.45 -7.97 27.74
N GLU A 179 22.97 -9.21 27.77
CA GLU A 179 23.22 -10.01 26.55
C GLU A 179 21.99 -10.78 26.06
N THR A 180 20.99 -11.00 26.90
CA THR A 180 19.74 -11.70 26.55
C THR A 180 18.62 -10.70 26.32
N SER A 181 18.39 -10.33 25.06
CA SER A 181 17.20 -9.58 24.66
C SER A 181 15.96 -10.46 24.76
N LEU A 182 14.95 -10.01 25.50
CA LEU A 182 13.64 -10.66 25.52
C LEU A 182 12.72 -10.21 24.37
N VAL A 183 13.13 -9.22 23.58
CA VAL A 183 12.32 -8.67 22.49
C VAL A 183 12.11 -9.73 21.40
N ASN A 184 10.86 -9.86 20.95
CA ASN A 184 10.37 -10.86 20.01
C ASN A 184 10.44 -12.31 20.52
N ILE A 185 10.50 -12.52 21.84
CA ILE A 185 10.37 -13.84 22.46
C ILE A 185 8.91 -14.05 22.90
N VAL A 186 8.39 -15.25 22.64
CA VAL A 186 7.09 -15.69 23.12
C VAL A 186 7.14 -15.86 24.64
N LEU A 187 6.18 -15.27 25.33
CA LEU A 187 6.13 -15.19 26.80
C LEU A 187 6.25 -16.56 27.47
N SER A 188 5.56 -17.57 26.94
CA SER A 188 5.56 -18.95 27.45
C SER A 188 6.89 -19.69 27.27
N LYS A 189 7.80 -19.15 26.45
CA LYS A 189 9.15 -19.70 26.21
C LYS A 189 10.22 -19.03 27.09
N ILE A 190 9.83 -18.11 27.98
CA ILE A 190 10.75 -17.46 28.91
C ILE A 190 10.85 -18.30 30.19
N TRP A 191 11.99 -18.96 30.36
CA TRP A 191 12.28 -19.85 31.48
C TRP A 191 13.22 -19.21 32.51
N ILE A 192 13.05 -19.56 33.78
CA ILE A 192 13.98 -19.20 34.84
C ILE A 192 15.14 -20.21 34.82
N TYR A 193 16.37 -19.73 34.60
CA TYR A 193 17.55 -20.59 34.60
C TYR A 193 17.98 -20.91 36.03
N GLY A 194 18.03 -22.20 36.38
CA GLY A 194 18.64 -22.68 37.62
C GLY A 194 20.17 -22.49 37.65
N GLU A 195 20.78 -22.73 38.81
CA GLU A 195 22.22 -22.49 39.07
C GLU A 195 23.18 -23.27 38.14
N ASP A 196 22.76 -24.40 37.54
CA ASP A 196 23.62 -25.21 36.68
C ASP A 196 23.38 -24.96 35.18
N ARG A 197 24.26 -24.15 34.59
CA ARG A 197 24.09 -23.53 33.26
C ARG A 197 24.73 -24.31 32.09
N THR A 198 25.15 -25.55 32.30
CA THR A 198 26.00 -26.25 31.31
C THR A 198 25.22 -27.11 30.30
N LYS A 199 23.89 -27.20 30.40
CA LYS A 199 23.06 -27.92 29.43
C LYS A 199 21.80 -27.14 29.08
N PRO A 200 21.40 -27.08 27.78
CA PRO A 200 20.02 -26.75 27.45
C PRO A 200 19.11 -27.80 28.13
N PRO A 201 17.97 -27.38 28.70
CA PRO A 201 17.07 -28.30 29.38
C PRO A 201 16.62 -29.40 28.41
N SER A 202 16.70 -30.65 28.84
CA SER A 202 16.14 -31.75 28.07
C SER A 202 14.60 -31.68 28.12
N GLU A 203 13.89 -32.26 27.14
CA GLU A 203 12.41 -32.22 27.12
C GLU A 203 11.79 -32.81 28.40
N GLU A 204 12.48 -33.72 29.09
CA GLU A 204 12.06 -34.28 30.38
C GLU A 204 12.25 -33.33 31.58
N ASP A 205 13.21 -32.38 31.52
CA ASP A 205 13.47 -31.42 32.60
C ASP A 205 12.48 -30.23 32.61
N THR A 206 11.74 -30.03 31.52
CA THR A 206 10.79 -28.90 31.38
C THR A 206 9.55 -29.02 32.27
N ALA A 207 9.28 -30.20 32.83
CA ALA A 207 8.15 -30.42 33.74
C ALA A 207 8.36 -29.81 35.14
N ASP A 208 9.61 -29.64 35.58
CA ASP A 208 9.98 -29.12 36.91
C ASP A 208 10.59 -27.70 36.87
N MET A 209 10.72 -27.09 35.69
CA MET A 209 11.24 -25.72 35.56
C MET A 209 10.15 -24.67 35.81
N ASN A 210 10.42 -23.75 36.74
CA ASN A 210 9.56 -22.60 36.98
C ASN A 210 9.55 -21.69 35.74
N LYS A 211 8.39 -21.57 35.08
CA LYS A 211 8.16 -20.55 34.06
C LYS A 211 8.32 -19.17 34.70
N PHE A 212 8.90 -18.21 33.98
CA PHE A 212 8.94 -16.81 34.44
C PHE A 212 7.51 -16.23 34.60
N ILE A 213 6.59 -16.73 33.78
CA ILE A 213 5.17 -16.37 33.79
C ILE A 213 4.37 -17.67 33.98
N ASP A 214 3.58 -17.75 35.04
CA ASP A 214 2.72 -18.91 35.29
C ASP A 214 1.33 -18.72 34.67
N ASP A 215 0.52 -19.76 34.81
CA ASP A 215 -0.81 -19.82 34.24
C ASP A 215 -1.76 -18.75 34.84
N ASP A 216 -1.57 -18.35 36.10
CA ASP A 216 -2.36 -17.28 36.74
C ASP A 216 -2.10 -15.92 36.08
N PHE A 217 -0.83 -15.65 35.74
CA PHE A 217 -0.45 -14.42 35.05
C PHE A 217 -0.91 -14.41 33.60
N GLU A 218 -0.82 -15.54 32.89
CA GLU A 218 -1.38 -15.67 31.54
C GLU A 218 -2.90 -15.47 31.55
N HIS A 219 -3.61 -16.08 32.52
CA HIS A 219 -5.04 -15.89 32.68
C HIS A 219 -5.38 -14.40 32.93
N ALA A 220 -4.57 -13.69 33.72
CA ALA A 220 -4.81 -12.27 33.97
C ALA A 220 -4.68 -11.43 32.68
N ILE A 221 -3.68 -11.74 31.86
CA ILE A 221 -3.52 -11.12 30.54
C ILE A 221 -4.74 -11.45 29.66
N ASP A 222 -5.15 -12.71 29.58
CA ASP A 222 -6.29 -13.14 28.77
C ASP A 222 -7.60 -12.50 29.23
N LEU A 223 -7.76 -12.30 30.53
CA LEU A 223 -8.89 -11.58 31.10
C LEU A 223 -8.89 -10.12 30.64
N VAL A 224 -7.75 -9.42 30.68
CA VAL A 224 -7.64 -8.03 30.21
C VAL A 224 -7.91 -7.93 28.72
N ILE A 225 -7.42 -8.88 27.92
CA ILE A 225 -7.68 -8.95 26.48
C ILE A 225 -9.18 -9.13 26.20
N THR A 226 -9.81 -10.07 26.91
CA THR A 226 -11.21 -10.42 26.69
C THR A 226 -12.17 -9.34 27.20
N THR A 227 -11.91 -8.81 28.39
CA THR A 227 -12.77 -7.81 29.04
C THR A 227 -12.50 -6.39 28.56
N LYS A 228 -11.32 -6.14 27.96
CA LYS A 228 -10.85 -4.81 27.55
C LYS A 228 -10.78 -3.82 28.72
N ALA A 229 -10.69 -4.34 29.93
CA ALA A 229 -10.62 -3.57 31.15
C ALA A 229 -9.26 -3.78 31.81
N PRO A 230 -8.71 -2.74 32.48
CA PRO A 230 -7.49 -2.90 33.25
C PRO A 230 -7.70 -3.89 34.40
N ALA A 231 -6.66 -4.65 34.72
CA ALA A 231 -6.66 -5.57 35.86
C ALA A 231 -5.38 -5.40 36.69
N ASP A 232 -5.50 -5.61 37.99
CA ASP A 232 -4.36 -5.64 38.90
C ASP A 232 -4.18 -7.08 39.39
N ILE A 233 -2.94 -7.57 39.33
CA ILE A 233 -2.56 -8.84 39.95
C ILE A 233 -1.49 -8.65 41.00
N LYS A 234 -1.48 -9.58 41.93
CA LYS A 234 -0.57 -9.62 43.07
C LYS A 234 0.22 -10.89 42.97
N LYS A 235 1.50 -10.78 42.62
CA LYS A 235 2.30 -11.97 42.33
C LYS A 235 3.75 -11.79 42.71
N ASP A 236 4.33 -12.86 43.26
CA ASP A 236 5.75 -12.97 43.48
C ASP A 236 6.42 -13.35 42.16
N MET A 237 7.41 -12.56 41.75
CA MET A 237 8.15 -12.71 40.49
C MET A 237 9.58 -13.09 40.82
N VAL A 238 10.10 -14.13 40.19
CA VAL A 238 11.49 -14.54 40.34
C VAL A 238 12.31 -13.95 39.20
N THR A 239 13.56 -13.57 39.45
CA THR A 239 14.51 -13.16 38.39
C THR A 239 14.73 -14.30 37.38
N LEU A 240 15.12 -13.96 36.16
CA LEU A 240 15.49 -14.98 35.16
C LEU A 240 16.68 -15.86 35.59
N SER A 241 17.48 -15.38 36.54
CA SER A 241 18.58 -16.13 37.17
C SER A 241 18.13 -17.03 38.32
N GLY A 242 16.87 -16.98 38.76
CA GLY A 242 16.34 -17.81 39.84
C GLY A 242 16.83 -17.44 41.25
N ASP A 243 17.69 -16.43 41.37
CA ASP A 243 18.44 -16.11 42.59
C ASP A 243 17.69 -15.17 43.53
N LYS A 244 16.73 -14.40 43.02
CA LYS A 244 15.98 -13.41 43.79
C LYS A 244 14.49 -13.51 43.48
N THR A 245 13.68 -13.45 44.54
CA THR A 245 12.23 -13.34 44.45
C THR A 245 11.83 -11.92 44.83
N TYR A 246 11.16 -11.23 43.92
CA TYR A 246 10.61 -9.91 44.13
C TYR A 246 9.10 -10.01 44.30
N ARG A 247 8.58 -9.48 45.41
CA ARG A 247 7.14 -9.33 45.60
C ARG A 247 6.66 -8.17 44.75
N ALA A 248 6.02 -8.44 43.62
CA ALA A 248 5.45 -7.41 42.76
C ALA A 248 4.01 -7.11 43.17
N TYR A 249 3.80 -5.97 43.84
CA TYR A 249 2.48 -5.60 44.39
C TYR A 249 2.15 -4.12 44.16
N PRO A 250 1.09 -3.78 43.40
CA PRO A 250 0.42 -4.58 42.36
C PRO A 250 1.14 -4.50 41.00
N ILE A 251 0.93 -5.52 40.15
CA ILE A 251 1.23 -5.46 38.71
C ILE A 251 -0.05 -5.00 38.02
N GLU A 252 -0.02 -3.79 37.47
CA GLU A 252 -1.12 -3.23 36.71
C GLU A 252 -1.00 -3.68 35.25
N ILE A 253 -2.06 -4.27 34.72
CA ILE A 253 -2.16 -4.79 33.36
C ILE A 253 -3.17 -3.92 32.62
N LEU A 254 -2.71 -3.17 31.63
CA LEU A 254 -3.51 -2.22 30.86
C LEU A 254 -3.64 -2.70 29.41
N PRO A 255 -4.87 -2.77 28.86
CA PRO A 255 -5.05 -3.08 27.44
C PRO A 255 -4.64 -1.89 26.58
N ILE A 256 -3.95 -2.15 25.47
CA ILE A 256 -3.67 -1.20 24.40
C ILE A 256 -4.46 -1.67 23.17
N SER A 257 -5.34 -0.80 22.67
CA SER A 257 -6.19 -1.09 21.51
C SER A 257 -5.87 -0.14 20.37
N GLU A 258 -5.61 -0.68 19.18
CA GLU A 258 -5.43 0.12 17.96
C GLU A 258 -6.77 0.58 17.35
N GLU A 259 -7.83 -0.23 17.50
CA GLU A 259 -9.18 0.04 17.01
C GLU A 259 -10.21 -0.25 18.11
N GLU A 260 -11.41 0.34 18.01
CA GLU A 260 -12.43 0.33 19.08
C GLU A 260 -12.76 -1.07 19.66
N HIS A 261 -12.41 -2.17 18.96
CA HIS A 261 -12.83 -3.52 19.36
C HIS A 261 -11.74 -4.59 19.46
N HIS A 262 -10.46 -4.30 19.19
CA HIS A 262 -9.40 -5.32 19.27
C HIS A 262 -8.22 -4.84 20.13
N VAL A 263 -7.95 -5.59 21.21
CA VAL A 263 -6.73 -5.43 22.00
C VAL A 263 -5.61 -6.12 21.23
N THR A 264 -4.63 -5.35 20.80
CA THR A 264 -3.45 -5.82 20.06
C THR A 264 -2.25 -5.97 20.97
N GLU A 265 -2.18 -5.15 22.02
CA GLU A 265 -1.07 -5.12 22.96
C GLU A 265 -1.57 -4.97 24.40
N VAL A 266 -0.72 -5.34 25.35
CA VAL A 266 -0.96 -5.23 26.79
C VAL A 266 0.28 -4.65 27.45
N LEU A 267 0.09 -3.63 28.27
CA LEU A 267 1.12 -2.95 29.04
C LEU A 267 1.10 -3.42 30.49
N LEU A 268 2.24 -3.84 31.00
CA LEU A 268 2.41 -4.32 32.36
C LEU A 268 3.33 -3.37 33.13
N ILE A 269 2.82 -2.84 34.25
CA ILE A 269 3.52 -1.90 35.11
C ILE A 269 3.67 -2.50 36.51
N PHE A 270 4.91 -2.65 36.96
CA PHE A 270 5.22 -3.28 38.25
C PHE A 270 5.38 -2.20 39.33
N LYS A 271 4.27 -1.76 39.94
CA LYS A 271 4.19 -0.56 40.80
C LYS A 271 4.96 -0.64 42.13
N LYS A 272 5.48 -1.82 42.50
CA LYS A 272 6.35 -1.99 43.68
C LYS A 272 7.15 -3.28 43.57
N ALA A 273 8.45 -3.17 43.34
CA ALA A 273 9.39 -4.28 43.54
C ALA A 273 10.08 -4.04 44.89
N VAL A 274 9.56 -4.63 45.96
CA VAL A 274 10.24 -4.60 47.26
C VAL A 274 11.20 -5.79 47.30
N LYS A 275 12.48 -5.52 47.56
CA LYS A 275 13.47 -6.56 47.91
C LYS A 275 13.13 -7.25 49.22
#